data_AF-A0A959F4F5-F1
#
_entry.id   AF-A0A959F4F5-F1
#
_cell.length_a   1.000
_cell.length_b   1.000
_cell.length_c   1.000
_cell.angle_alpha   90.00
_cell.angle_beta   90.00
_cell.angle_gamma   90.00
#
_symmetry.space_group_name_H-M   'P 1'
#
loop_
_entity.id
_entity.type
_entity.pdbx_description
1 polymer ?
#
loop_
_entity_poly.entity_id
_entity_poly.type
_entity_poly.pdbx_seq_one_letter_code
_entity_poly.pdbx_strand_id
1 'polypeptide(L)'
;MAFIQPGFRSKASFRQASRSHEYSAKETRTERAVRAKVDQKAQGTLDRSNKHFAKHRNNWIAREYGRLVKQDSPKLEFTPPVKQDRSAILKIEATRRVDHRQAQRIQRIDKARVNTIQKQQTAARQLERGQSRG
;
A
#
# COMPACT_ATOMS: atom_id res chain seq x y z
N MET A 1 -31.81 -13.90 -14.96
CA MET A 1 -31.33 -12.52 -15.21
C MET A 1 -30.01 -12.33 -14.48
N ALA A 2 -28.90 -12.23 -15.20
CA ALA A 2 -27.56 -12.09 -14.61
C ALA A 2 -27.13 -10.62 -14.63
N PHE A 3 -26.97 -10.01 -13.44
CA PHE A 3 -26.42 -8.67 -13.30
C PHE A 3 -24.89 -8.75 -13.32
N ILE A 4 -24.29 -8.41 -14.46
CA ILE A 4 -22.86 -8.17 -14.58
C ILE A 4 -22.61 -6.73 -14.09
N GLN A 5 -22.05 -6.59 -12.88
CA GLN A 5 -21.57 -5.28 -12.42
C GLN A 5 -20.32 -4.89 -13.23
N PRO A 6 -20.28 -3.71 -13.87
CA PRO A 6 -19.09 -3.24 -14.56
C PRO A 6 -17.97 -2.96 -13.56
N GLY A 7 -16.79 -3.47 -13.89
CA GLY A 7 -15.63 -3.48 -13.02
C GLY A 7 -15.24 -2.09 -12.53
N PHE A 8 -15.11 -1.98 -11.20
CA PHE A 8 -14.20 -1.03 -10.59
C PHE A 8 -12.77 -1.39 -11.01
N ARG A 9 -12.37 -0.90 -12.19
CA ARG A 9 -10.95 -0.77 -12.55
C ARG A 9 -10.33 0.22 -11.57
N SER A 10 -9.88 -0.33 -10.45
CA SER A 10 -8.96 0.31 -9.52
C SER A 10 -7.84 0.96 -10.32
N LYS A 11 -7.84 2.30 -10.41
CA LYS A 11 -6.73 3.08 -10.98
C LYS A 11 -5.40 2.83 -10.24
N ALA A 12 -5.41 2.11 -9.13
CA ALA A 12 -4.21 1.75 -8.37
C ALA A 12 -3.45 0.56 -8.98
N SER A 13 -4.09 -0.33 -9.75
CA SER A 13 -3.39 -1.48 -10.35
C SER A 13 -2.52 -1.09 -11.56
N PHE A 14 -2.79 0.05 -12.19
CA PHE A 14 -2.02 0.53 -13.35
C PHE A 14 -0.66 1.14 -12.96
N ARG A 15 -0.39 1.43 -11.67
CA ARG A 15 0.91 1.97 -11.22
C ARG A 15 1.94 0.92 -10.81
N GLN A 16 1.59 -0.36 -10.86
CA GLN A 16 2.50 -1.44 -10.48
C GLN A 16 3.25 -2.01 -11.69
N ALA A 17 2.65 -1.99 -12.88
CA ALA A 17 3.26 -2.46 -14.12
C ALA A 17 4.14 -1.42 -14.84
N SER A 18 4.04 -0.14 -14.49
CA SER A 18 4.80 0.96 -15.16
C SER A 18 6.12 1.33 -14.47
N ARG A 19 6.62 0.53 -13.52
CA ARG A 19 7.78 0.91 -12.69
C ARG A 19 9.15 0.70 -13.33
N SER A 20 9.21 0.13 -14.55
CA SER A 20 10.46 -0.30 -15.18
C SER A 20 11.12 0.70 -16.13
N HIS A 21 10.46 1.78 -16.60
CA HIS A 21 10.98 2.58 -17.71
C HIS A 21 10.76 4.11 -17.60
N GLU A 22 11.28 4.75 -16.55
CA GLU A 22 11.50 6.20 -16.58
C GLU A 22 12.91 6.53 -16.08
N TYR A 23 13.92 6.19 -16.89
CA TYR A 23 15.28 6.68 -16.69
C TYR A 23 15.46 7.93 -17.54
N SER A 24 15.59 9.10 -16.90
CA SER A 24 15.96 10.32 -17.59
C SER A 24 17.36 10.16 -18.20
N ALA A 25 17.52 10.52 -19.48
CA ALA A 25 18.80 10.47 -20.18
C ALA A 25 19.92 11.31 -19.52
N LYS A 26 19.57 12.14 -18.52
CA LYS A 26 20.48 13.01 -17.76
C LYS A 26 21.09 12.34 -16.51
N GLU A 27 20.71 11.11 -16.15
CA GLU A 27 21.25 10.43 -14.97
C GLU A 27 22.57 9.68 -15.25
N THR A 28 23.54 9.86 -14.38
CA THR A 28 24.84 9.18 -14.47
C THR A 28 24.67 7.67 -14.31
N ARG A 29 25.64 6.89 -14.82
CA ARG A 29 25.62 5.41 -14.72
C ARG A 29 25.58 4.95 -13.26
N THR A 30 26.21 5.69 -12.35
CA THR A 30 26.22 5.46 -10.91
C THR A 30 24.87 5.76 -10.27
N GLU A 31 24.21 6.87 -10.60
CA GLU A 31 22.85 7.18 -10.12
C GLU A 31 21.83 6.11 -10.53
N ARG A 32 21.92 5.61 -11.76
CA ARG A 32 21.06 4.52 -12.25
C ARG A 32 21.26 3.22 -11.49
N ALA A 33 22.51 2.83 -11.21
CA ALA A 33 22.83 1.63 -10.45
C ALA A 33 22.32 1.70 -8.99
N VAL A 34 22.45 2.87 -8.36
CA VAL A 34 21.96 3.13 -7.00
C VAL A 34 20.44 3.02 -6.94
N ARG A 35 19.72 3.65 -7.88
CA ARG A 35 18.25 3.54 -7.97
C ARG A 35 17.79 2.10 -8.16
N ALA A 36 18.39 1.38 -9.11
CA ALA A 36 18.04 -0.02 -9.39
C ALA A 36 18.16 -0.92 -8.15
N LYS A 37 19.23 -0.74 -7.35
CA LYS A 37 19.43 -1.48 -6.10
C LYS A 37 18.38 -1.16 -5.04
N VAL A 38 18.01 0.12 -4.90
CA VAL A 38 16.96 0.54 -3.96
C VAL A 38 15.60 0.03 -4.40
N ASP A 39 15.29 0.07 -5.70
CA ASP A 39 14.06 -0.45 -6.27
C ASP A 39 13.94 -1.96 -6.07
N GLN A 40 15.00 -2.74 -6.32
CA GLN A 40 15.01 -4.18 -6.08
C GLN A 40 14.73 -4.53 -4.61
N LYS A 41 15.35 -3.79 -3.68
CA LYS A 41 15.13 -3.98 -2.24
C LYS A 41 13.69 -3.61 -1.83
N ALA A 42 13.15 -2.53 -2.38
CA ALA A 42 11.77 -2.12 -2.15
C ALA A 42 10.79 -3.17 -2.68
N GLN A 43 11.05 -3.71 -3.88
CA GLN A 43 10.23 -4.77 -4.49
C GLN A 43 10.21 -6.03 -3.62
N GLY A 44 11.38 -6.52 -3.17
CA GLY A 44 11.42 -7.68 -2.27
C GLY A 44 10.73 -7.44 -0.92
N THR A 45 10.62 -6.18 -0.49
CA THR A 45 9.86 -5.81 0.72
C THR A 45 8.36 -5.77 0.45
N LEU A 46 7.94 -5.24 -0.70
CA LEU A 46 6.56 -5.27 -1.16
C LEU A 46 6.06 -6.70 -1.32
N ASP A 47 6.83 -7.59 -1.94
CA ASP A 47 6.45 -8.98 -2.16
C ASP A 47 6.25 -9.72 -0.84
N ARG A 48 7.17 -9.56 0.12
CA ARG A 48 7.03 -10.10 1.48
C ARG A 48 5.81 -9.52 2.20
N SER A 49 5.57 -8.22 2.06
CA SER A 49 4.40 -7.55 2.63
C SER A 49 3.10 -8.14 2.07
N ASN A 50 3.02 -8.33 0.75
CA ASN A 50 1.85 -8.86 0.06
C ASN A 50 1.60 -10.33 0.40
N LYS A 51 2.66 -11.17 0.46
CA LYS A 51 2.55 -12.57 0.89
C LYS A 51 2.02 -12.67 2.32
N HIS A 52 2.54 -11.86 3.24
CA HIS A 52 2.07 -11.83 4.62
C HIS A 52 0.61 -11.35 4.71
N PHE A 53 0.26 -10.32 3.94
CA PHE A 53 -1.12 -9.84 3.86
C PHE A 53 -2.06 -10.93 3.36
N ALA A 54 -1.74 -11.59 2.24
CA ALA A 54 -2.56 -12.66 1.68
C ALA A 54 -2.78 -13.82 2.67
N LYS A 55 -1.72 -14.22 3.40
CA LYS A 55 -1.80 -15.28 4.41
C LYS A 55 -2.71 -14.93 5.60
N HIS A 56 -2.68 -13.66 6.04
CA HIS A 56 -3.34 -13.26 7.30
C HIS A 56 -4.61 -12.42 7.12
N ARG A 57 -4.96 -12.04 5.89
CA ARG A 57 -6.09 -11.15 5.58
C ARG A 57 -7.38 -11.61 6.24
N ASN A 58 -7.78 -12.86 6.05
CA ASN A 58 -9.05 -13.38 6.57
C ASN A 58 -9.10 -13.35 8.10
N ASN A 59 -7.99 -13.68 8.77
CA ASN A 59 -7.90 -13.60 10.22
C ASN A 59 -8.05 -12.16 10.72
N TRP A 60 -7.40 -11.20 10.07
CA TRP A 60 -7.53 -9.79 10.44
C TRP A 60 -8.92 -9.24 10.18
N ILE A 61 -9.58 -9.64 9.09
CA ILE A 61 -10.97 -9.27 8.81
C ILE A 61 -11.88 -9.82 9.91
N ALA A 62 -11.72 -11.09 10.30
CA ALA A 62 -12.51 -11.68 11.38
C ALA A 62 -12.31 -10.94 12.71
N ARG A 63 -11.06 -10.58 13.06
CA ARG A 63 -10.77 -9.79 14.26
C ARG A 63 -11.37 -8.40 14.22
N GLU A 64 -11.29 -7.71 13.08
CA GLU A 64 -11.85 -6.37 12.91
C GLU A 64 -13.38 -6.39 12.92
N TYR A 65 -13.99 -7.39 12.27
CA TYR A 65 -15.43 -7.64 12.33
C TYR A 65 -15.89 -7.87 13.76
N GLY A 66 -15.22 -8.74 14.53
CA GLY A 66 -15.54 -8.97 15.94
C GLY A 66 -15.45 -7.70 16.80
N ARG A 67 -14.54 -6.78 16.49
CA ARG A 67 -14.48 -5.46 17.14
C ARG A 67 -15.68 -4.60 16.76
N LEU A 68 -16.04 -4.56 15.48
CA LEU A 68 -17.17 -3.79 14.98
C LEU A 68 -18.49 -4.28 15.56
N VAL A 69 -18.70 -5.59 15.65
CA VAL A 69 -19.89 -6.18 16.28
C VAL A 69 -20.00 -5.80 17.76
N LYS A 70 -18.86 -5.81 18.50
CA LYS A 70 -18.84 -5.35 19.90
C LYS A 70 -19.17 -3.87 20.05
N GLN A 71 -18.76 -3.03 19.09
CA GLN A 71 -19.06 -1.59 19.08
C GLN A 71 -20.49 -1.29 18.65
N ASP A 72 -21.03 -2.08 17.71
CA ASP A 72 -22.40 -1.96 17.19
C ASP A 72 -23.44 -2.63 18.10
N SER A 73 -23.00 -3.28 19.19
CA SER A 73 -23.91 -3.89 20.16
C SER A 73 -24.81 -2.80 20.73
N PRO A 74 -26.15 -2.91 20.56
CA PRO A 74 -27.05 -1.83 20.92
C PRO A 74 -26.94 -1.58 22.43
N LYS A 75 -26.71 -0.32 22.81
CA LYS A 75 -27.31 0.16 24.05
C LYS A 75 -28.80 -0.12 23.90
N LEU A 76 -29.44 -0.70 24.91
CA LEU A 76 -30.86 -1.07 24.92
C LEU A 76 -31.74 0.12 24.51
N GLU A 77 -31.91 0.30 23.20
CA GLU A 77 -32.79 1.29 22.60
C GLU A 77 -33.78 0.51 21.75
N PHE A 78 -35.06 0.67 22.07
CA PHE A 78 -36.20 0.04 21.42
C PHE A 78 -36.47 0.67 20.04
N THR A 79 -35.46 0.65 19.18
CA THR A 79 -35.57 1.16 17.82
C THR A 79 -35.87 -0.02 16.89
N PRO A 80 -36.94 0.01 16.08
CA PRO A 80 -37.29 -1.10 15.22
C PRO A 80 -36.15 -1.42 14.24
N PRO A 81 -35.87 -2.71 13.98
CA PRO A 81 -34.72 -3.11 13.18
C PRO A 81 -34.88 -2.63 11.73
N VAL A 82 -33.93 -1.82 11.26
CA VAL A 82 -33.81 -1.46 9.84
C VAL A 82 -33.52 -2.74 9.05
N LYS A 83 -34.32 -3.04 8.01
CA LYS A 83 -34.28 -4.28 7.18
C LYS A 83 -32.95 -4.55 6.43
N GLN A 84 -31.92 -3.72 6.59
CA GLN A 84 -30.62 -3.98 5.99
C GLN A 84 -29.85 -4.99 6.84
N ASP A 85 -29.23 -5.96 6.17
CA ASP A 85 -28.38 -6.96 6.83
C ASP A 85 -27.15 -6.29 7.46
N ARG A 86 -27.33 -5.82 8.70
CA ARG A 86 -26.33 -5.07 9.46
C ARG A 86 -25.02 -5.85 9.57
N SER A 87 -25.12 -7.17 9.70
CA SER A 87 -23.99 -8.08 9.76
C SER A 87 -23.12 -8.01 8.49
N ALA A 88 -23.75 -7.96 7.32
CA ALA A 88 -23.08 -7.83 6.03
C ALA A 88 -22.38 -6.47 5.90
N ILE A 89 -23.01 -5.39 6.35
CA ILE A 89 -22.42 -4.04 6.35
C ILE A 89 -21.16 -4.00 7.21
N LEU A 90 -21.22 -4.54 8.43
CA LEU A 90 -20.06 -4.59 9.34
C LEU A 90 -18.92 -5.44 8.75
N LYS A 91 -19.23 -6.52 8.04
CA LYS A 91 -18.23 -7.36 7.35
C LYS A 91 -17.55 -6.64 6.20
N ILE A 92 -18.31 -5.86 5.41
CA ILE A 92 -17.76 -5.00 4.35
C ILE A 92 -16.84 -3.95 4.97
N GLU A 93 -17.27 -3.31 6.05
CA GLU A 93 -16.47 -2.29 6.76
C GLU A 93 -15.17 -2.87 7.33
N ALA A 94 -15.23 -4.04 7.98
CA ALA A 94 -14.04 -4.75 8.46
C ALA A 94 -13.03 -5.01 7.33
N THR A 95 -13.53 -5.44 6.18
CA THR A 95 -12.73 -5.69 4.98
C THR A 95 -12.05 -4.41 4.50
N ARG A 96 -12.81 -3.31 4.38
CA ARG A 96 -12.28 -1.99 3.97
C ARG A 96 -11.17 -1.50 4.90
N ARG A 97 -11.35 -1.63 6.22
CA ARG A 97 -10.33 -1.21 7.20
C ARG A 97 -9.03 -2.00 7.07
N VAL A 98 -9.13 -3.32 6.89
CA VAL A 98 -7.95 -4.18 6.70
C VAL A 98 -7.23 -3.86 5.40
N ASP A 99 -7.97 -3.71 4.30
CA ASP A 99 -7.40 -3.35 3.00
C ASP A 99 -6.77 -1.94 3.04
N HIS A 100 -7.38 -0.98 3.74
CA HIS A 100 -6.84 0.36 3.94
C HIS A 100 -5.49 0.34 4.70
N ARG A 101 -5.39 -0.44 5.78
CA ARG A 101 -4.12 -0.61 6.51
C ARG A 101 -3.00 -1.16 5.61
N GLN A 102 -3.33 -2.11 4.73
CA GLN A 102 -2.36 -2.63 3.76
C GLN A 102 -1.96 -1.57 2.73
N ALA A 103 -2.91 -0.80 2.21
CA ALA A 103 -2.62 0.31 1.30
C ALA A 103 -1.67 1.33 1.94
N GLN A 104 -1.91 1.72 3.20
CA GLN A 104 -1.01 2.60 3.95
C GLN A 104 0.39 1.99 4.11
N ARG A 105 0.49 0.68 4.36
CA ARG A 105 1.78 -0.01 4.47
C ARG A 105 2.55 0.06 3.15
N ILE A 106 1.89 -0.18 2.03
CA ILE A 106 2.49 -0.07 0.68
C ILE A 106 2.98 1.36 0.43
N GLN A 107 2.18 2.37 0.75
CA GLN A 107 2.58 3.77 0.62
C GLN A 107 3.81 4.13 1.46
N ARG A 108 3.91 3.58 2.69
CA ARG A 108 5.10 3.78 3.54
C ARG A 108 6.36 3.16 2.93
N ILE A 109 6.24 1.97 2.33
CA ILE A 109 7.35 1.31 1.63
C ILE A 109 7.81 2.17 0.44
N ASP A 110 6.87 2.64 -0.38
CA ASP A 110 7.17 3.51 -1.51
C ASP A 110 7.79 4.85 -1.07
N LYS A 111 7.30 5.45 0.02
CA LYS A 111 7.88 6.67 0.59
C LYS A 111 9.31 6.44 1.08
N ALA A 112 9.58 5.32 1.77
CA ALA A 112 10.92 4.97 2.22
C ALA A 112 11.90 4.77 1.06
N ARG A 113 11.43 4.15 -0.03
CA ARG A 113 12.18 3.99 -1.28
C ARG A 113 12.59 5.35 -1.85
N VAL A 114 11.62 6.25 -2.07
CA VAL A 114 11.87 7.60 -2.60
C VAL A 114 12.84 8.38 -1.71
N ASN A 115 12.64 8.35 -0.39
CA ASN A 115 13.53 9.02 0.56
C ASN A 115 14.96 8.46 0.51
N THR A 116 15.12 7.16 0.31
CA THR A 116 16.44 6.51 0.23
C THR A 116 17.16 6.92 -1.05
N ILE A 117 16.46 6.92 -2.19
CA ILE A 117 17.00 7.40 -3.47
C ILE A 117 17.46 8.85 -3.33
N GLN A 118 16.61 9.72 -2.77
CA GLN A 118 16.92 11.14 -2.60
C GLN A 118 18.18 11.34 -1.74
N LYS A 119 18.29 10.63 -0.60
CA LYS A 119 19.45 10.71 0.29
C LYS A 119 20.74 10.28 -0.39
N GLN A 120 20.70 9.18 -1.14
CA GLN A 120 21.88 8.66 -1.83
C GLN A 120 22.31 9.58 -2.98
N GLN A 121 21.37 10.19 -3.70
CA GLN A 121 21.67 11.19 -4.72
C GLN A 121 22.28 12.47 -4.13
N THR A 122 21.74 12.96 -3.01
CA THR A 122 22.33 14.14 -2.33
C THR A 122 23.75 13.87 -1.85
N ALA A 123 24.03 12.67 -1.33
CA ALA A 123 25.36 12.28 -0.90
C ALA A 123 26.35 12.19 -2.08
N ALA A 124 25.93 11.59 -3.20
CA ALA A 124 26.75 11.50 -4.41
C ALA A 124 27.16 12.90 -4.93
N ARG A 125 26.20 13.85 -4.99
CA ARG A 125 26.47 15.23 -5.42
C ARG A 125 27.40 15.99 -4.48
N GLN A 126 27.36 15.72 -3.17
CA GLN A 126 28.27 16.35 -2.20
C GLN A 126 29.71 15.85 -2.37
N LEU A 127 29.89 14.56 -2.66
CA LEU A 127 31.21 13.98 -2.93
C LEU A 127 31.83 14.58 -4.21
N GLU A 128 31.05 14.70 -5.29
CA GLU A 128 31.51 15.33 -6.53
C GLU A 128 31.93 16.80 -6.33
N ARG A 129 31.19 17.56 -5.50
CA ARG A 129 31.53 18.95 -5.17
C ARG A 129 32.75 19.07 -4.26
N GLY A 130 32.96 18.11 -3.35
CA GLY A 130 34.11 18.08 -2.45
C GLY A 130 35.42 17.76 -3.18
N GLN A 131 35.36 16.92 -4.22
CA GLN A 131 36.53 16.59 -5.05
C GLN A 131 36.93 17.70 -6.02
N SER A 132 36.03 18.62 -6.37
CA SER A 132 36.33 19.73 -7.28
C SER A 132 37.00 20.94 -6.59
N ARG A 133 37.27 20.87 -5.29
CA ARG A 133 37.86 21.94 -4.46
C ARG A 133 39.22 21.59 -3.84
N GLY A 134 39.78 20.42 -4.16
CA GLY A 134 41.13 19.99 -3.78
C GLY A 134 41.98 19.80 -5.02
#